data_AF-A0A920SGI5-F1
#
_entry.id   AF-A0A920SGI5-F1
#
_cell.length_a   1.000
_cell.length_b   1.000
_cell.length_c   1.000
_cell.angle_alpha   90.00
_cell.angle_beta   90.00
_cell.angle_gamma   90.00
#
_symmetry.space_group_name_H-M   'P 1'
#
loop_
_entity.id
_entity.type
_entity.pdbx_description
1 polymer ?
#
loop_
_entity_poly.entity_id
_entity_poly.type
_entity_poly.pdbx_seq_one_letter_code
_entity_poly.pdbx_strand_id
1 'polypeptide(L)'
;MKAATEHNVRSPMVEAGLTKDDVRAIAKSLDIPIWDKPAQPCLSSRIPYGTPVTVDNLSKVERVEDYLRGLGLKEVRARHHDRLCRIEVSEKEMDFAFKHRQEIVIAVKKIGYLWVSLDMSGLRSGSLNDQLTLNETPFKRIEAIRESQ
;
A
#
# COMPACT_ATOMS: atom_id res chain seq x y z
N MET A 1 1.02 -18.75 13.79
CA MET A 1 -0.43 -18.51 13.73
C MET A 1 -0.97 -18.41 15.15
N LYS A 2 -1.27 -17.23 15.69
CA LYS A 2 -1.93 -17.11 17.02
C LYS A 2 -3.45 -16.98 16.86
N ALA A 3 -3.91 -16.04 16.05
CA ALA A 3 -5.33 -15.79 15.82
C ALA A 3 -6.11 -16.96 15.19
N ALA A 4 -5.52 -17.72 14.26
CA ALA A 4 -6.21 -18.87 13.63
C ALA A 4 -6.45 -20.01 14.62
N THR A 5 -5.52 -20.22 15.55
CA THR A 5 -5.60 -21.24 16.59
C THR A 5 -6.63 -20.87 17.66
N GLU A 6 -6.72 -19.58 18.02
CA GLU A 6 -7.71 -19.05 18.97
C GLU A 6 -9.16 -19.19 18.47
N HIS A 7 -9.36 -19.29 17.15
CA HIS A 7 -10.68 -19.43 16.52
C HIS A 7 -10.94 -20.82 15.91
N ASN A 8 -10.14 -21.85 16.23
CA ASN A 8 -10.25 -23.21 15.66
C ASN A 8 -10.33 -23.23 14.11
N VAL A 9 -9.66 -22.28 13.45
CA VAL A 9 -9.62 -22.23 11.99
C VAL A 9 -8.67 -23.31 11.50
N ARG A 10 -9.22 -24.33 10.82
CA ARG A 10 -8.42 -25.34 10.13
C ARG A 10 -7.77 -24.73 8.89
N SER A 11 -6.55 -25.16 8.60
CA SER A 11 -5.79 -24.77 7.41
C SER A 11 -5.47 -26.02 6.60
N PRO A 12 -6.45 -26.61 5.88
CA PRO A 12 -6.30 -27.94 5.27
C PRO A 12 -5.10 -28.07 4.34
N MET A 13 -4.72 -27.00 3.64
CA MET A 13 -3.55 -27.01 2.76
C MET A 13 -2.23 -27.10 3.53
N VAL A 14 -2.14 -26.42 4.68
CA VAL A 14 -0.97 -26.49 5.57
C VAL A 14 -0.94 -27.84 6.30
N GLU A 15 -2.10 -28.33 6.72
CA GLU A 15 -2.25 -29.66 7.32
C GLU A 15 -1.86 -30.78 6.35
N ALA A 16 -2.10 -30.59 5.05
CA ALA A 16 -1.69 -31.49 3.97
C ALA A 16 -0.21 -31.32 3.54
N GLY A 17 0.54 -30.39 4.15
CA GLY A 17 1.94 -30.16 3.82
C GLY A 17 2.18 -29.50 2.46
N LEU A 18 1.17 -28.90 1.84
CA LEU A 18 1.29 -28.27 0.52
C LEU A 18 2.14 -26.99 0.61
N THR A 19 3.14 -26.90 -0.26
CA THR A 19 3.91 -25.68 -0.47
C THR A 19 3.18 -24.70 -1.39
N LYS A 20 3.68 -23.46 -1.50
CA LYS A 20 3.11 -22.49 -2.45
C LYS A 20 3.18 -22.98 -3.89
N ASP A 21 4.23 -23.71 -4.25
CA ASP A 21 4.41 -24.19 -5.62
C ASP A 21 3.45 -25.34 -5.92
N ASP A 22 3.16 -26.19 -4.92
CA ASP A 22 2.11 -27.22 -5.05
C ASP A 22 0.74 -26.59 -5.26
N VAL A 23 0.40 -25.56 -4.48
CA VAL A 23 -0.87 -24.82 -4.61
C VAL A 23 -1.00 -24.18 -5.99
N ARG A 24 0.09 -23.61 -6.53
CA ARG A 24 0.12 -23.05 -7.89
C ARG A 24 -0.03 -24.11 -8.98
N ALA A 25 0.65 -25.25 -8.84
CA ALA A 25 0.56 -26.36 -9.78
C ALA A 25 -0.87 -26.94 -9.83
N ILE A 26 -1.51 -27.11 -8.67
CA ILE A 26 -2.90 -27.54 -8.55
C ILE A 26 -3.83 -26.51 -9.20
N ALA A 27 -3.70 -25.22 -8.85
CA ALA A 27 -4.52 -24.16 -9.42
C ALA A 27 -4.38 -24.08 -10.96
N LYS A 28 -3.17 -24.29 -11.49
CA LYS A 28 -2.91 -24.37 -12.93
C LYS A 28 -3.56 -25.60 -13.58
N SER A 29 -3.53 -26.76 -12.92
CA SER A 29 -4.20 -27.98 -13.42
C SER A 29 -5.73 -27.86 -13.44
N LEU A 30 -6.28 -26.99 -12.59
CA LEU A 30 -7.71 -26.69 -12.49
C LEU A 30 -8.14 -25.50 -13.37
N ASP A 31 -7.25 -25.00 -14.23
CA ASP A 31 -7.46 -23.85 -15.12
C ASP A 31 -7.92 -22.57 -14.37
N ILE A 32 -7.43 -22.38 -13.13
CA ILE A 32 -7.72 -21.18 -12.34
C ILE A 32 -6.82 -20.04 -12.85
N PRO A 33 -7.35 -18.98 -13.49
CA PRO A 33 -6.55 -17.99 -14.22
C PRO A 33 -5.64 -17.13 -13.34
N ILE A 34 -5.88 -17.09 -12.02
CA ILE A 34 -5.14 -16.27 -11.05
C ILE A 34 -3.99 -17.02 -10.37
N TRP A 35 -3.64 -18.24 -10.84
CA TRP A 35 -2.68 -19.13 -10.17
C TRP A 35 -1.29 -18.49 -9.96
N ASP A 36 -0.84 -17.61 -10.85
CA ASP A 36 0.47 -16.95 -10.77
C ASP A 36 0.41 -15.50 -10.26
N LYS A 37 -0.72 -15.08 -9.66
CA LYS A 37 -0.83 -13.71 -9.15
C LYS A 37 0.15 -13.52 -7.98
N PRO A 38 1.08 -12.54 -8.03
CA PRO A 38 2.00 -12.29 -6.94
C PRO A 38 1.24 -11.87 -5.67
N ALA A 39 1.78 -12.24 -4.50
CA ALA A 39 1.21 -11.86 -3.22
C ALA A 39 1.30 -10.33 -3.07
N GLN A 40 0.19 -9.63 -3.30
CA GLN A 40 0.09 -8.20 -3.08
C GLN A 40 -0.41 -7.94 -1.66
N PRO A 41 0.18 -6.99 -0.90
CA PRO A 41 -0.36 -6.60 0.39
C PRO A 41 -1.79 -6.08 0.20
N CYS A 42 -2.70 -6.48 1.10
CA CYS A 42 -4.11 -6.06 1.04
C CYS A 42 -4.24 -4.54 0.88
N LEU A 43 -5.20 -4.09 0.07
CA LEU A 43 -5.51 -2.66 -0.11
C LEU A 43 -5.81 -1.96 1.22
N SER A 44 -6.26 -2.69 2.25
CA SER A 44 -6.46 -2.16 3.59
C SER A 44 -5.20 -1.53 4.19
N SER A 45 -4.00 -1.99 3.80
CA SER A 45 -2.75 -1.41 4.27
C SER A 45 -2.49 -0.01 3.72
N ARG A 46 -3.35 0.54 2.85
CA ARG A 46 -3.27 1.92 2.34
C ARG A 46 -4.15 2.88 3.15
N ILE A 47 -4.96 2.35 4.08
CA ILE A 47 -5.84 3.11 4.94
C ILE A 47 -5.17 3.25 6.32
N PRO A 48 -5.02 4.48 6.85
CA PRO A 48 -4.47 4.75 8.17
C PRO A 48 -5.26 4.03 9.27
N TYR A 49 -4.56 3.73 10.37
CA TYR A 49 -5.21 3.20 11.57
C TYR A 49 -6.27 4.18 12.09
N GLY A 50 -7.39 3.63 12.57
CA GLY A 50 -8.53 4.41 13.05
C GLY A 50 -9.46 4.94 11.95
N THR A 51 -9.11 4.80 10.66
CA THR A 51 -10.02 5.12 9.55
C THR A 51 -10.84 3.89 9.14
N PRO A 52 -12.18 3.99 9.02
CA PRO A 52 -13.00 2.88 8.56
C PRO A 52 -12.59 2.40 7.15
N VAL A 53 -12.38 1.09 7.02
CA VAL A 53 -12.15 0.44 5.72
C VAL A 53 -13.51 0.27 5.04
N THR A 54 -13.83 1.14 4.10
CA THR A 54 -15.07 1.10 3.31
C THR A 54 -14.77 0.67 1.87
N VAL A 55 -15.78 0.10 1.20
CA VAL A 55 -15.68 -0.27 -0.23
C VAL A 55 -15.33 0.94 -1.10
N ASP A 56 -15.91 2.10 -0.80
CA ASP A 56 -15.64 3.35 -1.52
C ASP A 56 -14.16 3.78 -1.37
N ASN A 57 -13.62 3.78 -0.15
CA ASN A 57 -12.23 4.16 0.10
C ASN A 57 -11.26 3.19 -0.58
N LEU A 58 -11.54 1.89 -0.51
CA LEU A 58 -10.73 0.86 -1.19
C LEU A 58 -10.77 1.03 -2.71
N SER A 59 -11.96 1.26 -3.29
CA SER A 59 -12.12 1.48 -4.73
C SER A 59 -11.40 2.73 -5.21
N LYS A 60 -11.46 3.84 -4.45
CA LYS A 60 -10.70 5.06 -4.76
C LYS A 60 -9.19 4.79 -4.79
N VAL A 61 -8.67 4.09 -3.78
CA VAL A 61 -7.24 3.73 -3.72
C VAL A 61 -6.85 2.87 -4.92
N GLU A 62 -7.62 1.81 -5.21
CA GLU A 62 -7.37 0.90 -6.33
C GLU A 62 -7.33 1.65 -7.66
N ARG A 63 -8.34 2.48 -7.94
CA ARG A 63 -8.41 3.28 -9.18
C ARG A 63 -7.24 4.24 -9.33
N VAL A 64 -6.73 4.80 -8.23
CA VAL A 64 -5.53 5.65 -8.27
C VAL A 64 -4.29 4.81 -8.59
N GLU A 65 -4.07 3.69 -7.89
CA GLU A 65 -2.91 2.83 -8.15
C GLU A 65 -2.94 2.28 -9.59
N ASP A 66 -4.11 1.91 -10.12
CA ASP A 66 -4.25 1.41 -11.49
C ASP A 66 -3.99 2.49 -12.54
N TYR A 67 -4.49 3.71 -12.33
CA TYR A 67 -4.16 4.84 -13.20
C TYR A 67 -2.64 5.11 -13.21
N LEU A 68 -2.01 5.15 -12.05
CA LEU A 68 -0.57 5.41 -11.92
C LEU A 68 0.27 4.30 -12.57
N ARG A 69 -0.16 3.04 -12.45
CA ARG A 69 0.46 1.91 -13.18
C ARG A 69 0.28 2.03 -14.68
N GLY A 70 -0.91 2.41 -15.14
CA GLY A 70 -1.20 2.65 -16.55
C GLY A 70 -0.35 3.80 -17.14
N LEU A 71 0.02 4.77 -16.31
CA LEU A 71 0.93 5.87 -16.68
C LEU A 71 2.41 5.42 -16.78
N GLY A 72 2.76 4.26 -16.21
CA GLY A 72 4.10 3.68 -16.27
C GLY A 72 4.82 3.53 -14.93
N LEU A 73 4.19 3.92 -13.81
CA LEU A 73 4.75 3.74 -12.46
C LEU A 73 4.55 2.30 -11.98
N LYS A 74 5.64 1.56 -11.77
CA LYS A 74 5.60 0.15 -11.39
C LYS A 74 5.49 -0.03 -9.88
N GLU A 75 6.26 0.75 -9.13
CA GLU A 75 6.34 0.65 -7.67
C GLU A 75 5.63 1.83 -7.01
N VAL A 76 4.30 1.77 -6.98
CA VAL A 76 3.44 2.84 -6.46
C VAL A 76 2.50 2.36 -5.36
N ARG A 77 2.27 3.22 -4.37
CA ARG A 77 1.18 3.08 -3.39
C ARG A 77 0.41 4.38 -3.28
N ALA A 78 -0.91 4.28 -3.29
CA ALA A 78 -1.80 5.40 -3.01
C ALA A 78 -2.30 5.28 -1.56
N ARG A 79 -1.86 6.15 -0.66
CA ARG A 79 -2.32 6.18 0.73
C ARG A 79 -3.52 7.11 0.85
N HIS A 80 -4.59 6.58 1.44
CA HIS A 80 -5.81 7.33 1.70
C HIS A 80 -5.68 8.11 2.99
N HIS A 81 -5.92 9.42 2.97
CA HIS A 81 -5.97 10.27 4.16
C HIS A 81 -7.21 11.15 4.08
N ASP A 82 -8.40 10.53 4.25
CA ASP A 82 -9.70 11.18 4.08
C ASP A 82 -9.80 11.85 2.70
N ARG A 83 -9.65 13.18 2.63
CA ARG A 83 -9.70 13.95 1.38
C ARG A 83 -8.37 14.04 0.63
N LEU A 84 -7.27 13.57 1.23
CA LEU A 84 -5.92 13.60 0.66
C LEU A 84 -5.53 12.21 0.14
N CYS A 85 -5.02 12.15 -1.09
CA CYS A 85 -4.28 11.00 -1.60
C CYS A 85 -2.78 11.30 -1.54
N ARG A 86 -2.06 10.56 -0.69
CA ARG A 86 -0.59 10.63 -0.65
C ARG A 86 -0.01 9.51 -1.49
N ILE A 87 0.70 9.88 -2.54
CA ILE A 87 1.33 8.96 -3.49
C ILE A 87 2.75 8.67 -3.02
N GLU A 88 3.09 7.40 -2.89
CA GLU A 88 4.44 6.90 -2.61
C GLU A 88 4.94 6.18 -3.86
N VAL A 89 6.11 6.57 -4.39
CA VAL A 89 6.76 5.91 -5.55
C VAL A 89 8.19 5.49 -5.19
N SER A 90 8.77 4.55 -5.92
CA SER A 90 10.20 4.24 -5.77
C SER A 90 11.07 5.46 -6.08
N GLU A 91 12.26 5.54 -5.48
CA GLU A 91 13.20 6.65 -5.68
C GLU A 91 13.52 6.87 -7.17
N LYS A 92 13.67 5.77 -7.92
CA LYS A 92 13.97 5.78 -9.36
C LYS A 92 12.83 6.37 -10.20
N GLU A 93 11.62 6.43 -9.65
CA GLU A 93 10.40 6.88 -10.32
C GLU A 93 9.97 8.28 -9.86
N MET A 94 10.66 8.89 -8.88
CA MET A 94 10.33 10.19 -8.31
C MET A 94 10.29 11.30 -9.37
N ASP A 95 11.34 11.40 -10.19
CA ASP A 95 11.43 12.40 -11.25
C ASP A 95 10.33 12.22 -12.31
N PHE A 96 10.02 10.97 -12.65
CA PHE A 96 8.95 10.64 -13.58
C PHE A 96 7.59 11.08 -13.01
N ALA A 97 7.27 10.69 -11.77
CA ALA A 97 6.04 11.10 -11.10
C ALA A 97 5.91 12.63 -11.02
N PHE A 98 7.00 13.33 -10.68
CA PHE A 98 6.98 14.79 -10.59
C PHE A 98 6.84 15.47 -11.95
N LYS A 99 7.47 14.93 -13.00
CA LYS A 99 7.30 15.41 -14.38
C LYS A 99 5.84 15.32 -14.83
N HIS A 100 5.15 14.23 -14.48
CA HIS A 100 3.74 13.99 -14.81
C HIS A 100 2.74 14.54 -13.77
N ARG A 101 3.19 15.32 -12.78
CA ARG A 101 2.37 15.75 -11.63
C ARG A 101 1.03 16.41 -11.99
N GLN A 102 0.98 17.20 -13.07
CA GLN A 102 -0.26 17.89 -13.46
C GLN A 102 -1.33 16.90 -13.92
N GLU A 103 -0.94 15.93 -14.75
CA GLU A 103 -1.83 14.86 -15.23
C GLU A 103 -2.33 14.00 -14.08
N ILE A 104 -1.42 13.62 -13.17
CA ILE A 104 -1.72 12.87 -11.95
C ILE A 104 -2.74 13.62 -11.09
N VAL A 105 -2.51 14.91 -10.81
CA VAL A 105 -3.45 15.70 -10.00
C VAL A 105 -4.84 15.74 -10.62
N ILE A 106 -4.94 15.92 -11.94
CA ILE A 106 -6.23 15.96 -12.64
C ILE A 106 -6.95 14.61 -12.52
N ALA A 107 -6.27 13.50 -12.80
CA ALA A 107 -6.84 12.16 -12.75
C ALA A 107 -7.29 11.78 -11.32
N VAL A 108 -6.43 12.02 -10.33
CA VAL A 108 -6.70 11.66 -8.93
C VAL A 108 -7.84 12.52 -8.35
N LYS A 109 -7.94 13.80 -8.73
CA LYS A 109 -9.10 14.63 -8.37
C LYS A 109 -10.41 14.14 -9.00
N LYS A 110 -10.38 13.71 -10.26
CA LYS A 110 -11.56 13.10 -10.92
C LYS A 110 -12.01 11.80 -10.25
N ILE A 111 -11.10 11.06 -9.63
CA ILE A 111 -11.42 9.85 -8.87
C ILE A 111 -12.12 10.17 -7.54
N GLY A 112 -11.96 11.39 -7.00
CA GLY A 112 -12.71 11.87 -5.84
C GLY A 112 -11.87 12.34 -4.66
N TYR A 113 -10.57 12.58 -4.85
CA TYR A 113 -9.72 13.23 -3.85
C TYR A 113 -9.72 14.76 -4.01
N LEU A 114 -9.66 15.49 -2.89
CA LEU A 114 -9.55 16.94 -2.91
C LEU A 114 -8.09 17.38 -3.07
N TRP A 115 -7.19 16.68 -2.39
CA TRP A 115 -5.76 16.97 -2.39
C TRP A 115 -4.96 15.75 -2.83
N VAL A 116 -3.82 16.03 -3.46
CA VAL A 116 -2.88 15.02 -3.95
C VAL A 116 -1.49 15.46 -3.54
N SER A 117 -0.74 14.57 -2.90
CA SER A 117 0.65 14.81 -2.53
C SER A 117 1.54 13.69 -3.02
N LEU A 118 2.82 14.00 -3.21
CA LEU A 118 3.88 13.03 -3.43
C LEU A 118 4.70 12.96 -2.13
N ASP A 119 4.89 11.75 -1.60
CA ASP A 119 5.68 11.55 -0.40
C ASP A 119 7.16 11.74 -0.73
N MET A 120 7.79 12.76 -0.14
CA MET A 120 9.20 13.08 -0.35
C MET A 120 10.14 11.97 0.16
N SER A 121 9.67 11.10 1.05
CA SER A 121 10.45 9.95 1.52
C SER A 121 10.35 8.75 0.58
N GLY A 122 9.53 8.85 -0.48
CA GLY A 122 9.26 7.77 -1.43
C GLY A 122 8.57 6.57 -0.80
N LEU A 123 8.62 5.46 -1.53
CA LEU A 123 8.03 4.18 -1.16
C LEU A 123 8.88 3.47 -0.12
N ARG A 124 8.36 3.35 1.11
CA ARG A 124 9.02 2.61 2.21
C ARG A 124 8.12 1.52 2.78
N SER A 125 8.72 0.44 3.25
CA SER A 125 8.02 -0.58 4.05
C SER A 125 7.64 0.01 5.40
N GLY A 126 6.39 -0.17 5.82
CA GLY A 126 5.93 0.32 7.12
C GLY A 126 5.68 1.83 7.22
N SER A 127 5.53 2.59 6.13
CA SER A 127 5.32 4.05 6.17
C SER A 127 4.10 4.53 6.98
N LEU A 128 3.11 3.66 7.23
CA LEU A 128 1.97 3.97 8.11
C LEU A 128 2.29 3.78 9.61
N ASN A 129 3.35 3.03 9.94
CA ASN A 129 3.78 2.83 11.33
C ASN A 129 4.39 4.11 11.91
N ASP A 130 4.84 5.05 11.08
CA ASP A 130 5.37 6.34 11.52
C ASP A 130 4.34 7.09 12.40
N GLN A 131 3.02 6.93 12.14
CA GLN A 131 1.96 7.52 12.96
C GLN A 131 1.91 6.96 14.40
N LEU A 132 2.34 5.72 14.61
CA LEU A 132 2.38 5.09 15.94
C LEU A 132 3.57 5.58 16.77
N THR A 133 4.62 6.08 16.11
CA THR A 133 5.82 6.63 16.77
C THR A 133 5.73 8.12 17.12
N LEU A 134 4.70 8.83 16.65
CA LEU A 134 4.54 10.28 16.90
C LEU A 134 4.01 10.65 18.29
N ASN A 135 3.87 9.68 19.20
CA ASN A 135 3.54 9.96 20.60
C ASN A 135 4.73 10.54 21.39
N GLU A 136 5.91 10.68 20.77
CA GLU A 136 7.02 11.47 21.32
C GLU A 136 6.97 12.90 20.79
N THR A 137 7.00 13.86 21.73
CA THR A 137 6.78 15.29 21.52
C THR A 137 7.72 15.88 20.44
N PRO A 138 7.23 16.74 19.52
CA PRO A 138 7.99 17.24 18.36
C PRO A 138 9.35 17.88 18.65
N PHE A 139 9.55 18.43 19.87
CA PHE A 139 10.72 19.21 20.22
C PHE A 139 12.02 18.40 20.41
N LYS A 140 11.95 17.13 20.82
CA LYS A 140 13.16 16.31 21.07
C LYS A 140 13.91 15.93 19.80
N ARG A 141 13.24 15.96 18.64
CA ARG A 141 13.82 15.48 17.36
C ARG A 141 14.75 16.49 16.69
N ILE A 142 14.60 17.79 17.00
CA ILE A 142 15.43 18.86 16.45
C ILE A 142 16.79 18.92 17.17
N GLU A 143 16.83 18.61 18.48
CA GLU A 143 18.06 18.57 19.27
C GLU A 143 18.97 17.42 18.84
N ALA A 144 18.41 16.22 18.59
CA ALA A 144 19.16 15.06 18.15
C ALA A 144 19.85 15.22 16.77
N ILE A 145 19.34 16.09 15.89
CA ILE A 145 19.96 16.37 14.58
C ILE A 145 21.13 17.36 14.73
N ARG A 146 21.11 18.22 15.76
CA ARG A 146 22.17 19.20 16.04
C ARG A 146 23.36 18.60 16.77
N GLU A 147 23.17 17.54 17.54
CA GLU A 147 24.25 16.87 18.30
C GLU A 147 25.06 15.86 17.48
N SER A 148 24.66 15.60 16.24
CA SER A 148 25.33 14.68 15.30
C SER A 148 26.09 15.38 14.16
N GLN A 149 26.43 16.66 14.32
CA GLN A 149 27.39 17.40 13.48
C GLN A 149 28.65 17.76 14.23
#